data_AF-A0A4Y8JRL3-F1
#
_entry.id   AF-A0A4Y8JRL3-F1
#
_cell.length_a   1.000
_cell.length_b   1.000
_cell.length_c   1.000
_cell.angle_alpha   90.00
_cell.angle_beta   90.00
_cell.angle_gamma   90.00
#
_symmetry.space_group_name_H-M   'P 1'
#
loop_
_entity.id
_entity.type
_entity.pdbx_description
1 polymer ?
#
loop_
_entity_poly.entity_id
_entity_poly.type
_entity_poly.pdbx_seq_one_letter_code
_entity_poly.pdbx_strand_id
1 'polypeptide(L)' 'MDASVVPRQSVVKSAGTSRRARLTPAPDTDPDPHPPVLREEGGIVPADPTGPGTRGVNDERLRQDRPPHW' A
#
# COMPACT_ATOMS: atom_id res chain seq x y z
N MET A 1 13.80 37.46 -12.27
CA MET A 1 15.05 36.76 -11.97
C MET A 1 14.67 35.32 -11.66
N ASP A 2 14.74 34.52 -12.71
CA ASP A 2 14.71 33.07 -12.85
C ASP A 2 13.95 32.25 -11.81
N ALA A 3 12.79 31.72 -12.24
CA ALA A 3 12.30 30.45 -11.74
C ALA A 3 13.45 29.46 -11.93
N SER A 4 14.09 29.08 -10.82
CA SER A 4 15.19 28.13 -10.80
C SER A 4 14.80 26.94 -11.68
N VAL A 5 15.70 26.52 -12.57
CA VAL A 5 15.51 25.32 -13.38
C VAL A 5 15.47 24.15 -12.41
N VAL A 6 14.28 23.83 -11.87
CA VAL A 6 14.09 22.66 -11.01
C VAL A 6 14.32 21.44 -11.91
N PRO A 7 15.37 20.64 -11.66
CA PRO A 7 15.65 19.50 -12.50
C PRO A 7 14.45 18.54 -12.47
N ARG A 8 14.05 18.08 -13.65
CA ARG A 8 12.92 17.16 -13.78
C ARG A 8 13.25 15.83 -13.10
N GLN A 9 12.25 15.22 -12.48
CA GLN A 9 12.37 13.87 -11.91
C GLN A 9 12.73 12.86 -13.01
N SER A 10 13.73 12.02 -12.75
CA SER A 10 14.26 11.07 -13.73
C SER A 10 13.58 9.71 -13.65
N VAL A 11 13.57 8.99 -14.77
CA VAL A 11 12.98 7.65 -14.91
C VAL A 11 14.12 6.63 -15.08
N VAL A 12 14.19 5.63 -14.21
CA VAL A 12 15.19 4.57 -14.22
C VAL A 12 14.54 3.20 -14.45
N LYS A 13 15.28 2.25 -14.99
CA LYS A 13 14.79 0.87 -15.16
C LYS A 13 14.73 0.18 -13.79
N SER A 14 13.68 -0.60 -13.51
CA SER A 14 13.68 -1.47 -12.32
C SER A 14 14.80 -2.50 -12.43
N ALA A 15 15.42 -2.84 -11.30
CA ALA A 15 16.34 -3.96 -11.22
C ALA A 15 15.62 -5.31 -11.43
N GLY A 16 16.36 -6.32 -11.89
CA GLY A 16 15.87 -7.68 -12.11
C GLY A 16 15.01 -7.84 -13.37
N THR A 17 14.11 -8.81 -13.35
CA THR A 17 13.27 -9.19 -14.51
C THR A 17 12.05 -8.27 -14.71
N SER A 18 11.88 -7.27 -13.85
CA SER A 18 10.74 -6.35 -13.92
C SER A 18 10.82 -5.47 -15.16
N ARG A 19 9.76 -5.49 -15.98
CA ARG A 19 9.62 -4.60 -17.15
C ARG A 19 9.21 -3.17 -16.79
N ARG A 20 8.95 -2.88 -15.51
CA ARG A 20 8.47 -1.57 -15.06
C ARG A 20 9.65 -0.59 -14.90
N ALA A 21 9.44 0.66 -15.28
CA ALA A 21 10.32 1.75 -14.89
C ALA A 21 10.00 2.24 -13.46
N ARG A 22 10.96 2.89 -12.81
CA ARG A 22 10.83 3.55 -11.50
C ARG A 22 11.20 5.02 -11.65
N LEU A 23 10.58 5.85 -10.83
CA LEU A 23 10.97 7.26 -10.70
C LEU A 23 12.05 7.38 -9.62
N THR A 24 13.01 8.28 -9.80
CA THR A 24 13.85 8.73 -8.68
C THR A 24 13.02 9.48 -7.65
N PRO A 25 13.38 9.50 -6.36
CA PRO A 25 12.72 10.37 -5.38
C PRO A 25 12.58 11.80 -5.89
N ALA A 26 11.48 12.47 -5.54
CA ALA A 26 11.34 13.87 -5.88
C ALA A 26 12.38 14.68 -5.07
N PRO A 27 13.01 15.71 -5.67
CA PRO A 27 13.90 16.60 -4.95
C PRO A 27 13.22 17.18 -3.71
N ASP A 28 13.97 17.35 -2.63
CA ASP A 28 13.51 17.96 -1.37
C ASP A 28 12.31 17.24 -0.70
N THR A 29 12.13 15.95 -1.00
CA THR A 29 11.12 15.09 -0.35
C THR A 29 11.77 13.90 0.35
N ASP A 30 11.19 13.48 1.47
CA ASP A 30 11.56 12.24 2.14
C ASP A 30 10.94 11.04 1.40
N PRO A 31 11.75 10.12 0.84
CA PRO A 31 11.24 8.93 0.17
C PRO A 31 10.90 7.79 1.14
N ASP A 32 11.28 7.88 2.42
CA ASP A 32 11.02 6.81 3.38
C ASP A 32 9.54 6.79 3.75
N PRO A 33 8.83 5.65 3.58
CA PRO A 33 7.45 5.57 4.04
C PRO A 33 7.42 5.78 5.56
N HIS A 34 6.57 6.70 6.01
CA HIS A 34 6.33 6.85 7.44
C HIS A 34 5.89 5.49 8.02
N PRO A 35 6.45 5.07 9.19
CA PRO A 35 6.06 3.82 9.80
C PRO A 35 4.53 3.76 9.95
N PRO A 36 3.93 2.57 9.77
CA PRO A 36 2.49 2.43 9.89
C PRO A 36 2.05 2.96 11.25
N VAL A 37 1.17 3.96 11.24
CA VAL A 37 0.54 4.45 12.46
C VAL A 37 -0.24 3.27 13.04
N LEU A 38 0.13 2.83 14.25
CA LEU A 38 -0.62 1.83 15.00
C LEU A 38 -1.98 2.43 15.33
N ARG A 39 -2.99 2.15 14.49
CA ARG A 39 -4.38 2.47 14.79
C ARG A 39 -4.87 1.46 15.82
N GLU A 40 -5.45 1.96 16.90
CA GLU A 40 -5.84 1.13 18.05
C GLU A 40 -6.92 0.09 17.69
N GLU A 41 -7.63 0.25 16.57
CA GLU A 41 -8.64 -0.72 16.16
C GLU A 41 -8.98 -0.53 14.68
N GLY A 42 -8.56 -1.44 13.80
CA GLY A 42 -8.99 -1.45 12.40
C GLY A 42 -7.93 -0.98 11.40
N GLY A 43 -7.23 -1.95 10.82
CA GLY A 43 -6.31 -1.72 9.70
C GLY A 43 -5.15 -2.72 9.65
N ILE A 44 -4.86 -3.40 10.76
CA ILE A 44 -3.85 -4.45 10.81
C ILE A 44 -4.55 -5.76 10.43
N VAL A 45 -4.23 -6.30 9.25
CA VAL A 45 -4.53 -7.71 8.96
C VAL A 45 -3.62 -8.54 9.86
N PRO A 46 -4.15 -9.40 10.74
CA PRO A 46 -3.31 -10.21 11.61
C PRO A 46 -2.36 -11.07 10.77
N ALA A 47 -1.10 -11.18 11.20
CA ALA A 47 -0.08 -11.96 10.51
C ALA A 47 -0.46 -13.45 10.39
N ASP A 48 -1.26 -13.94 11.35
CA ASP A 48 -1.89 -15.25 11.32
C ASP A 48 -3.38 -15.09 10.97
N PRO A 49 -3.85 -15.58 9.81
CA PRO A 49 -5.25 -15.47 9.40
C PRO A 49 -6.22 -16.34 10.24
N THR A 50 -5.70 -17.18 11.12
CA THR A 50 -6.45 -18.01 12.08
C THR A 50 -6.36 -17.51 13.53
N GLY A 51 -5.56 -16.47 13.79
CA GLY A 51 -5.36 -15.92 15.13
C GLY A 51 -6.56 -15.12 15.67
N PRO A 52 -6.60 -14.86 16.98
CA PRO A 52 -7.62 -14.00 17.59
C PRO A 52 -7.53 -12.57 17.01
N GLY A 53 -8.67 -11.96 16.66
CA GLY A 53 -8.75 -10.63 16.04
C GLY A 53 -8.81 -10.62 14.50
N THR A 54 -8.79 -11.79 13.86
CA THR A 54 -8.94 -11.96 12.40
C THR A 54 -10.38 -11.87 11.90
N ARG A 55 -11.36 -12.03 12.79
CA ARG A 55 -12.78 -12.13 12.45
C ARG A 55 -13.49 -10.81 12.74
N GLY A 56 -13.87 -10.10 11.69
CA GLY A 56 -14.73 -8.93 11.79
C GLY A 56 -16.16 -9.29 12.22
N VAL A 57 -16.87 -8.33 12.81
CA VAL A 57 -18.27 -8.49 13.28
C VAL A 57 -19.22 -9.03 12.20
N ASN A 58 -18.91 -8.76 10.92
CA ASN A 58 -19.74 -9.14 9.78
C ASN A 58 -19.25 -10.40 9.05
N ASP A 59 -18.09 -10.95 9.40
CA ASP A 59 -17.44 -11.99 8.59
C ASP A 59 -18.27 -13.27 8.51
N GLU A 60 -19.00 -13.61 9.58
CA GLU A 60 -19.85 -14.80 9.55
C GLU A 60 -21.05 -14.62 8.64
N ARG A 61 -21.69 -13.45 8.67
CA ARG A 61 -22.81 -13.14 7.79
C ARG A 61 -22.41 -13.19 6.32
N LEU A 62 -21.24 -12.64 5.98
CA LEU A 62 -20.72 -12.61 4.61
C LEU A 62 -20.39 -14.00 4.06
N ARG A 63 -19.87 -14.92 4.89
CA ARG A 63 -19.56 -16.30 4.46
C ARG A 63 -20.82 -17.11 4.13
N GLN A 64 -21.92 -16.81 4.82
CA GLN A 64 -23.21 -17.48 4.62
C GLN A 64 -24.00 -16.88 3.46
N ASP A 65 -23.71 -15.63 3.08
CA ASP A 65 -24.38 -14.95 1.97
C ASP A 65 -23.88 -15.50 0.62
N ARG A 66 -24.53 -16.58 0.16
CA ARG A 66 -24.27 -17.17 -1.16
C ARG A 66 -25.29 -16.63 -2.17
N PRO A 67 -24.84 -15.93 -3.22
CA PRO A 67 -25.75 -15.52 -4.28
C PRO A 67 -26.43 -16.75 -4.89
N PRO A 68 -27.70 -16.63 -5.29
CA PRO A 68 -28.37 -17.70 -6.01
C PRO A 68 -27.59 -18.03 -7.29
N HIS A 69 -27.44 -19.31 -7.59
CA HIS A 69 -26.86 -19.77 -8.84
C HIS A 69 -27.95 -19.65 -9.91
N TRP A 70 -27.90 -18.57 -10.68
CA TRP A 70 -28.70 -18.39 -11.88
C TRP A 70 -27.76 -18.24 -13.07
#